data_AF-A0A2N8RZ45-F1
#
_entry.id   AF-A0A2N8RZ45-F1
#
_cell.length_a   1.000
_cell.length_b   1.000
_cell.length_c   1.000
_cell.angle_alpha   90.00
_cell.angle_beta   90.00
_cell.angle_gamma   90.00
#
_symmetry.space_group_name_H-M   'P 1'
#
loop_
_entity.id
_entity.type
_entity.pdbx_description
1 polymer ?
#
loop_
_entity_poly.entity_id
_entity_poly.type
_entity_poly.pdbx_seq_one_letter_code
_entity_poly.pdbx_strand_id
1 'polypeptide(L)'
;MILNTIDLDDQFEWVDEFEWDAIAQEQERSITGALLVQEGVKVHGRPITLQSNGGVWTPLSVVRQLEILRDQPGRVMPLRLPDGREFHVIFNRVEGAPLVAKPLFRQVNPSADWLYEVDIRLITVAPPPNPLTEP
;
A
#
# COMPACT_ATOMS: atom_id res chain seq x y z
N MET A 1 -13.04 3.98 1.63
CA MET A 1 -12.22 3.35 0.57
C MET A 1 -12.30 1.82 0.66
N ILE A 2 -11.86 1.04 -0.32
CA ILE A 2 -12.01 -0.43 -0.30
C ILE A 2 -10.69 -1.13 -0.63
N LEU A 3 -10.29 -2.11 0.19
CA LEU A 3 -9.13 -2.99 -0.03
C LEU A 3 -9.57 -4.45 -0.04
N ASN A 4 -9.53 -5.12 -1.20
CA ASN A 4 -9.92 -6.54 -1.35
C ASN A 4 -11.22 -6.87 -0.59
N THR A 5 -12.29 -6.11 -0.89
CA THR A 5 -13.63 -6.15 -0.27
C THR A 5 -13.74 -5.71 1.19
N ILE A 6 -12.65 -5.31 1.85
CA ILE A 6 -12.70 -4.71 3.18
C ILE A 6 -12.97 -3.21 3.02
N ASP A 7 -14.05 -2.74 3.64
CA ASP A 7 -14.31 -1.31 3.76
C ASP A 7 -13.36 -0.71 4.80
N LEU A 8 -12.54 0.23 4.32
CA LEU A 8 -11.72 1.10 5.14
C LEU A 8 -12.36 2.49 5.10
N ASP A 9 -12.17 3.27 6.17
CA ASP A 9 -12.60 4.66 6.18
C ASP A 9 -11.96 5.46 5.04
N ASP A 10 -12.56 6.56 4.59
CA ASP A 10 -11.98 7.41 3.55
C ASP A 10 -10.97 8.43 4.09
N GLN A 11 -10.87 8.57 5.42
CA GLN A 11 -9.98 9.52 6.09
C GLN A 11 -8.52 9.03 6.28
N PHE A 12 -8.15 7.86 5.77
CA PHE A 12 -6.73 7.45 5.78
C PHE A 12 -5.89 8.39 4.89
N GLU A 13 -4.75 8.81 5.43
CA GLU A 13 -3.80 9.68 4.73
C GLU A 13 -2.80 8.84 3.92
N TRP A 14 -2.65 9.14 2.62
CA TRP A 14 -1.59 8.60 1.80
C TRP A 14 -0.31 9.45 1.93
N VAL A 15 0.56 9.07 2.86
CA VAL A 15 1.71 9.91 3.28
C VAL A 15 2.84 10.00 2.25
N ASP A 16 3.02 8.96 1.44
CA ASP A 16 4.07 8.87 0.41
C ASP A 16 3.53 9.13 -1.02
N GLU A 17 2.35 9.75 -1.15
CA GLU A 17 1.70 9.98 -2.45
C GLU A 17 2.60 10.75 -3.43
N PHE A 18 3.27 11.79 -2.94
CA PHE A 18 4.08 12.69 -3.75
C PHE A 18 5.59 12.42 -3.66
N GLU A 19 6.02 11.44 -2.86
CA GLU A 19 7.42 11.06 -2.75
C GLU A 19 7.87 10.14 -3.89
N TRP A 20 6.93 9.42 -4.50
CA TRP A 20 7.22 8.52 -5.60
C TRP A 20 7.24 9.23 -6.96
N ASP A 21 8.33 9.02 -7.71
CA ASP A 21 8.46 9.47 -9.10
C ASP A 21 8.32 8.28 -10.07
N ALA A 22 7.47 8.46 -11.09
CA ALA A 22 7.27 7.53 -12.18
C ALA A 22 8.47 7.43 -13.12
N ILE A 23 9.31 8.48 -13.17
CA ILE A 23 10.51 8.51 -14.00
C ILE A 23 11.71 8.15 -13.13
N ALA A 24 12.48 7.17 -13.59
CA ALA A 24 13.84 6.95 -13.12
C ALA A 24 14.79 7.68 -14.07
N GLN A 25 15.78 8.37 -13.51
CA GLN A 25 16.81 9.04 -14.28
C GLN A 25 18.19 8.64 -13.73
N GLU A 26 19.07 8.21 -14.62
CA GLU A 26 20.48 7.99 -14.34
C GLU A 26 21.32 8.95 -15.18
N GLN A 27 22.37 9.51 -14.59
CA GLN A 27 23.24 10.48 -15.24
C GLN A 27 24.69 10.04 -15.08
N GLU A 28 25.40 9.94 -16.19
CA GLU A 28 26.82 9.64 -16.19
C GLU A 28 27.60 10.56 -17.13
N ARG A 29 28.92 10.65 -16.91
CA ARG A 29 29.83 11.38 -17.80
C ARG A 29 30.60 10.38 -18.63
N SER A 30 30.53 10.54 -19.94
CA SER A 30 31.37 9.75 -20.85
C SER A 30 32.87 10.09 -20.69
N ILE A 31 33.74 9.24 -21.23
CA ILE A 31 35.19 9.46 -21.23
C ILE A 31 35.61 10.75 -21.96
N THR A 32 34.77 11.28 -22.86
CA THR A 32 34.98 12.56 -23.56
C THR A 32 34.37 13.76 -22.83
N GLY A 33 33.70 13.55 -21.68
CA GLY A 33 33.10 14.60 -20.85
C GLY A 33 31.63 14.93 -21.17
N ALA A 34 31.04 14.32 -22.20
CA ALA A 34 29.61 14.50 -22.51
C ALA A 34 28.73 13.95 -21.37
N LEU A 35 27.64 14.67 -21.04
CA LEU A 35 26.61 14.21 -20.11
C LEU A 35 25.71 13.21 -20.85
N LEU A 36 25.61 12.01 -20.31
CA LEU A 36 24.65 11.00 -20.74
C LEU A 36 23.53 10.98 -19.70
N VAL A 37 22.30 11.19 -20.17
CA VAL A 37 21.09 11.12 -19.34
C VAL A 37 20.25 9.96 -19.86
N GLN A 38 19.96 9.01 -18.99
CA GLN A 38 19.10 7.87 -19.28
C GLN A 38 17.84 8.01 -18.44
N GLU A 39 16.69 8.03 -19.10
CA GLU A 39 15.39 8.09 -18.44
C GLU A 39 14.56 6.86 -18.80
N GLY A 40 13.79 6.38 -17.83
CA GLY A 40 12.87 5.26 -18.01
C GLY A 40 11.64 5.40 -17.14
N VAL A 41 10.52 4.87 -17.61
CA VAL A 41 9.28 4.82 -16.85
C VAL A 41 9.29 3.59 -15.94
N LYS A 42 9.13 3.77 -14.64
CA LYS A 42 8.95 2.68 -13.67
C LYS A 42 7.58 2.03 -13.89
N VAL A 43 7.57 0.73 -14.12
CA VAL A 43 6.34 -0.06 -14.27
C VAL A 43 6.02 -0.72 -12.93
N HIS A 44 4.92 -0.29 -12.29
CA HIS A 44 4.54 -0.68 -10.93
C HIS A 44 5.60 -0.31 -9.87
N GLY A 45 5.48 -0.82 -8.65
CA GLY A 45 6.43 -0.56 -7.57
C GLY A 45 6.24 0.77 -6.85
N ARG A 46 5.17 1.52 -7.15
CA ARG A 46 4.76 2.70 -6.36
C ARG A 46 4.34 2.26 -4.95
N PRO A 47 4.98 2.74 -3.87
CA PRO A 47 4.52 2.50 -2.51
C PRO A 47 3.23 3.27 -2.25
N ILE A 48 2.36 2.69 -1.43
CA ILE A 48 1.14 3.31 -0.93
C ILE A 48 1.10 3.06 0.57
N THR A 49 1.50 4.06 1.35
CA THR A 49 1.45 4.03 2.80
C THR A 49 0.22 4.79 3.28
N LEU A 50 -0.75 4.07 3.81
CA LEU A 50 -1.99 4.61 4.38
C LEU A 50 -1.85 4.67 5.89
N GLN A 51 -1.95 5.86 6.47
CA GLN A 51 -1.84 6.06 7.92
C GLN A 51 -3.12 6.62 8.50
N SER A 52 -3.45 6.17 9.72
CA SER A 52 -4.54 6.76 10.48
C SER A 52 -4.25 8.22 10.85
N ASN A 53 -3.00 8.52 11.21
CA ASN A 53 -2.51 9.83 11.66
C ASN A 53 -3.44 10.57 12.66
N GLY A 54 -4.10 9.81 13.55
CA GLY A 54 -5.09 10.33 14.50
C GLY A 54 -6.42 10.82 13.89
N GLY A 55 -6.61 10.71 12.57
CA GLY A 55 -7.81 11.10 11.84
C GLY A 55 -8.84 9.99 11.68
N VAL A 56 -8.43 8.72 11.72
CA VAL A 56 -9.32 7.55 11.61
C VAL A 56 -8.99 6.47 12.63
N TRP A 57 -10.03 5.86 13.20
CA TRP A 57 -9.90 4.67 14.03
C TRP A 57 -10.62 3.48 13.40
N THR A 58 -9.94 2.34 13.37
CA THR A 58 -10.43 1.10 12.76
C THR A 58 -10.83 0.10 13.85
N PRO A 59 -11.99 -0.56 13.75
CA PRO A 59 -12.39 -1.59 14.71
C PRO A 59 -11.50 -2.84 14.59
N LEU A 60 -11.28 -3.54 15.70
CA LEU A 60 -10.44 -4.74 15.76
C LEU A 60 -10.86 -5.83 14.76
N SER A 61 -12.16 -5.97 14.50
CA SER A 61 -12.69 -6.90 13.49
C SER A 61 -12.12 -6.66 12.09
N VAL A 62 -11.97 -5.40 11.68
CA VAL A 62 -11.36 -5.02 10.40
C VAL A 62 -9.85 -5.23 10.46
N VAL A 63 -9.20 -4.89 11.56
CA VAL A 63 -7.76 -5.17 11.76
C VAL A 63 -7.45 -6.66 11.61
N ARG A 64 -8.30 -7.55 12.15
CA ARG A 64 -8.16 -9.01 12.00
C ARG A 64 -8.37 -9.48 10.56
N GLN A 65 -9.29 -8.86 9.82
CA GLN A 65 -9.43 -9.16 8.39
C GLN A 65 -8.17 -8.76 7.61
N LEU A 66 -7.61 -7.58 7.89
CA LEU A 66 -6.35 -7.12 7.31
C LEU A 66 -5.19 -8.06 7.68
N GLU A 67 -5.16 -8.57 8.92
CA GLU A 67 -4.17 -9.56 9.37
C GLU A 67 -4.26 -10.86 8.55
N ILE A 68 -5.46 -11.39 8.32
CA ILE A 68 -5.67 -12.59 7.51
C ILE A 68 -5.20 -12.37 6.06
N LEU A 69 -5.42 -11.19 5.49
CA LEU A 69 -4.91 -10.86 4.16
C LEU A 69 -3.39 -10.70 4.17
N ARG A 70 -2.84 -10.07 5.21
CA ARG A 70 -1.40 -9.88 5.39
C ARG A 70 -0.67 -11.20 5.47
N ASP A 71 -1.27 -12.25 6.02
CA ASP A 71 -0.61 -13.54 6.17
C ASP A 71 -0.67 -14.40 4.89
N GLN A 72 -1.30 -13.91 3.81
CA GLN A 72 -1.30 -14.54 2.48
C GLN A 72 -0.15 -14.00 1.60
N PRO A 73 0.86 -14.82 1.28
CA PRO A 73 1.99 -14.36 0.48
C PRO A 73 1.60 -14.12 -0.99
N GLY A 74 2.10 -13.02 -1.57
CA GLY A 74 1.90 -12.71 -3.00
C GLY A 74 0.46 -12.42 -3.42
N ARG A 75 -0.47 -12.26 -2.46
CA ARG A 75 -1.87 -11.99 -2.76
C ARG A 75 -2.03 -10.60 -3.37
N VAL A 76 -2.36 -10.56 -4.66
CA VAL A 76 -2.72 -9.32 -5.36
C VAL A 76 -4.14 -8.92 -4.94
N MET A 77 -4.27 -7.66 -4.51
CA MET A 77 -5.49 -7.09 -3.97
C MET A 77 -5.88 -5.84 -4.74
N PRO A 78 -7.15 -5.66 -5.13
CA PRO A 78 -7.62 -4.38 -5.64
C PRO A 78 -7.75 -3.39 -4.47
N LEU A 79 -7.20 -2.20 -4.65
CA LEU A 79 -7.35 -1.03 -3.79
C LEU A 79 -8.09 0.05 -4.56
N ARG A 80 -9.20 0.53 -4.02
CA ARG A 80 -9.98 1.65 -4.55
C ARG A 80 -9.94 2.81 -3.56
N LEU A 81 -9.33 3.91 -3.99
CA LEU A 81 -9.23 5.14 -3.22
C LEU A 81 -10.54 5.96 -3.27
N PRO A 82 -10.74 6.90 -2.32
CA PRO A 82 -11.93 7.77 -2.29
C PRO A 82 -12.10 8.64 -3.54
N ASP A 83 -10.99 9.02 -4.18
CA ASP A 83 -10.96 9.83 -5.41
C ASP A 83 -11.33 9.06 -6.68
N GLY A 84 -11.58 7.75 -6.58
CA GLY A 84 -11.92 6.86 -7.69
C GLY A 84 -10.73 6.20 -8.38
N ARG A 85 -9.48 6.47 -7.98
CA ARG A 85 -8.31 5.73 -8.48
C ARG A 85 -8.34 4.28 -7.98
N GLU A 86 -7.96 3.37 -8.87
CA GLU A 86 -7.88 1.94 -8.58
C GLU A 86 -6.46 1.41 -8.85
N PHE A 87 -5.96 0.61 -7.92
CA PHE A 87 -4.63 0.00 -7.99
C PHE A 87 -4.70 -1.49 -7.68
N HIS A 88 -3.76 -2.24 -8.25
CA HIS A 88 -3.47 -3.60 -7.80
C HIS A 88 -2.27 -3.55 -6.87
N VAL A 89 -2.41 -4.05 -5.65
CA VAL A 89 -1.41 -3.92 -4.59
C VAL A 89 -1.14 -5.24 -3.89
N ILE A 90 0.03 -5.31 -3.27
CA ILE A 90 0.37 -6.31 -2.26
C ILE A 90 0.87 -5.59 -1.01
N PHE A 91 0.94 -6.29 0.12
CA PHE A 91 1.58 -5.76 1.33
C PHE A 91 3.07 -5.55 1.10
N ASN A 92 3.55 -4.32 1.34
CA ASN A 92 4.97 -3.99 1.27
C ASN A 92 5.67 -4.40 2.57
N ARG A 93 6.63 -5.32 2.47
CA ARG A 93 7.36 -5.89 3.63
C ARG A 93 8.81 -5.41 3.75
N VAL A 94 9.27 -4.56 2.82
CA VAL A 94 10.67 -4.12 2.75
C VAL A 94 10.92 -2.97 3.72
N GLU A 95 9.92 -2.11 3.92
CA GLU A 95 10.01 -0.90 4.77
C GLU A 95 9.34 -1.10 6.14
N GLY A 96 9.57 -2.26 6.73
CA GLY A 96 9.05 -2.63 8.06
C GLY A 96 7.74 -3.43 8.01
N ALA A 97 6.98 -3.36 9.11
CA ALA A 97 5.76 -4.13 9.24
C ALA A 97 4.68 -3.62 8.25
N PRO A 98 4.09 -4.47 7.40
CA PRO A 98 3.08 -4.06 6.42
C PRO A 98 1.75 -3.62 7.03
N LEU A 99 1.48 -4.04 8.27
CA LEU A 99 0.32 -3.66 9.05
C LEU A 99 0.80 -3.37 10.48
N VAL A 100 0.62 -2.14 10.92
CA VAL A 100 0.83 -1.72 12.31
C VAL A 100 -0.53 -1.36 12.87
N ALA A 101 -0.89 -1.92 14.02
CA ALA A 101 -2.15 -1.60 14.70
C ALA A 101 -1.87 -1.28 16.17
N LYS A 102 -2.24 -0.09 16.60
CA LYS A 102 -2.06 0.39 17.99
C LYS A 102 -3.43 0.65 18.61
N PRO A 103 -3.75 0.04 19.77
CA PRO A 103 -5.03 0.28 20.42
C PRO A 103 -5.09 1.73 20.92
N LEU A 104 -6.21 2.41 20.70
CA LEU A 104 -6.41 3.80 21.17
C LEU A 104 -6.40 3.88 22.71
N PHE A 105 -7.00 2.89 23.35
CA PHE A 105 -6.99 2.71 24.79
C PHE A 105 -6.55 1.30 25.16
N ARG A 106 -5.77 1.18 26.24
CA ARG A 106 -5.35 -0.13 26.74
C ARG A 106 -6.55 -0.90 27.28
N GLN A 107 -6.81 -2.07 26.69
CA GLN A 107 -7.77 -3.04 27.21
C GLN A 107 -7.18 -4.44 27.10
N VAL A 108 -7.49 -5.29 28.09
CA VAL A 108 -7.18 -6.71 28.05
C VAL A 108 -8.35 -7.42 27.37
N ASN A 109 -8.06 -8.24 26.35
CA ASN A 109 -9.06 -8.95 25.54
C ASN A 109 -10.16 -8.01 24.98
N PRO A 110 -9.77 -7.04 24.12
CA PRO A 110 -10.72 -6.11 23.50
C PRO A 110 -11.77 -6.83 22.66
N SER A 111 -12.97 -6.25 22.62
CA SER A 111 -14.05 -6.69 21.74
C SER A 111 -13.77 -6.34 20.28
N ALA A 112 -14.56 -6.91 19.37
CA ALA A 112 -14.38 -6.78 17.93
C ALA A 112 -14.58 -5.35 17.37
N ASP A 113 -15.23 -4.48 18.13
CA ASP A 113 -15.48 -3.06 17.86
C ASP A 113 -14.45 -2.13 18.50
N TRP A 114 -13.48 -2.67 19.26
CA TRP A 114 -12.46 -1.84 19.89
C TRP A 114 -11.59 -1.12 18.86
N LEU A 115 -11.26 0.13 19.16
CA LEU A 115 -10.66 1.05 18.20
C LEU A 115 -9.13 1.01 18.20
N TYR A 116 -8.57 0.97 17.00
CA TYR A 116 -7.14 0.96 16.73
C TYR A 116 -6.77 2.06 15.74
N GLU A 117 -5.62 2.69 15.95
CA GLU A 117 -4.90 3.40 14.89
C GLU A 117 -4.16 2.38 14.05
N VAL A 118 -4.29 2.49 12.74
CA VAL A 118 -3.76 1.51 11.79
C VAL A 118 -2.88 2.22 10.77
N ASP A 119 -1.70 1.65 10.53
CA ASP A 119 -0.85 2.01 9.40
C ASP A 119 -0.73 0.79 8.49
N ILE A 120 -1.00 0.98 7.20
CA ILE A 120 -0.98 -0.07 6.17
C ILE A 120 0.05 0.35 5.12
N ARG A 121 1.03 -0.52 4.88
CA ARG A 121 2.02 -0.33 3.80
C ARG A 121 1.74 -1.28 2.66
N LEU A 122 1.53 -0.70 1.50
CA LEU A 122 1.22 -1.41 0.27
C LEU A 122 2.23 -1.03 -0.81
N ILE A 123 2.33 -1.85 -1.85
CA ILE A 123 3.09 -1.55 -3.06
C ILE A 123 2.29 -1.98 -4.27
N THR A 124 2.28 -1.14 -5.30
CA THR A 124 1.59 -1.45 -6.55
C THR A 124 2.30 -2.56 -7.31
N VAL A 125 1.52 -3.44 -7.91
CA VAL A 125 1.97 -4.58 -8.71
C VAL A 125 1.15 -4.70 -9.98
N ALA A 126 1.60 -5.58 -10.88
CA ALA A 126 0.81 -5.97 -12.04
C ALA A 126 -0.51 -6.62 -11.61
N PRO A 127 -1.60 -6.41 -12.37
CA PRO A 127 -2.83 -7.16 -12.16
C PRO A 127 -2.56 -8.67 -12.30
N PRO A 128 -3.35 -9.52 -11.62
CA PRO A 128 -3.22 -10.96 -11.78
C PRO A 128 -3.45 -11.34 -13.26
N PRO A 129 -2.65 -12.28 -13.82
CA PRO A 129 -2.79 -12.67 -15.21
C PRO A 129 -4.20 -13.18 -15.49
N ASN A 130 -4.77 -12.76 -16.63
CA ASN A 130 -6.10 -13.21 -17.05
C ASN A 130 -6.05 -14.71 -17.39
N PRO A 131 -6.87 -15.58 -16.77
CA PRO A 131 -6.83 -17.03 -17.02
C PRO A 131 -7.19 -17.44 -18.46
N LEU A 132 -7.56 -16.51 -19.35
CA LEU A 132 -7.91 -16.76 -20.75
C LEU A 132 -6.74 -16.56 -21.73
N THR A 133 -5.50 -16.54 -21.25
CA THR A 133 -4.30 -16.31 -22.08
C THR A 133 -3.31 -17.46 -21.91
N GLU A 134 -3.73 -18.69 -22.16
CA GLU A 134 -2.83 -19.77 -22.55
C GLU A 134 -3.06 -20.07 -24.05
N PRO A 135 -2.01 -20.11 -24.89
CA PRO A 135 -2.12 -20.48 -26.30
C PRO A 135 -2.41 -21.97 -26.50
#